data_AF-A0A226D8E6-F1
#
_entry.id   AF-A0A226D8E6-F1
#
_cell.length_a   1.000
_cell.length_b   1.000
_cell.length_c   1.000
_cell.angle_alpha   90.00
_cell.angle_beta   90.00
_cell.angle_gamma   90.00
#
_symmetry.space_group_name_H-M   'P 1'
#
loop_
_entity.id
_entity.type
_entity.pdbx_description
1 polymer ?
#
loop_
_entity_poly.entity_id
_entity_poly.type
_entity_poly.pdbx_seq_one_letter_code
_entity_poly.pdbx_strand_id
1 'polypeptide(L)'
;MAYKLYYYDIRGGAEPIRMILSYGGVQFEDIRAPMFPLPPKLPKEIKESKEQSVLFYFGNNNTSNVFVTVEGFGHETTWGTIPLMEFEGKKLNQSLTISRYFAKKFDLAGSNDFEAALCDEYVDTLIDYIKQVQSDDVNNYAAWLPILMEQDEVKRKGLEQEQKVKCKEQYMDKFEKIVNDNGGRFLVGNKLTWADIYLAHVLNSGELNHGVRFIDEYPALKALHDNVMRTPGIKEWMAKRPHTKL
;
A
#
# COMPACT_ATOMS: atom_id res chain seq x y z
N MET A 1 9.47 20.62 14.16
CA MET A 1 9.37 20.52 12.68
C MET A 1 8.20 19.61 12.35
N ALA A 2 7.44 19.93 11.31
CA ALA A 2 6.27 19.13 10.91
C ALA A 2 6.70 17.77 10.32
N TYR A 3 5.89 16.74 10.56
CA TYR A 3 6.00 15.44 9.90
C TYR A 3 5.38 15.58 8.51
N LYS A 4 6.03 15.04 7.47
CA LYS A 4 5.55 15.12 6.09
C LYS A 4 5.64 13.76 5.43
N LEU A 5 4.55 13.33 4.79
CA LEU A 5 4.48 12.10 4.02
C LEU A 5 4.22 12.44 2.56
N TYR A 6 5.13 12.07 1.69
CA TYR A 6 5.04 12.29 0.25
C TYR A 6 4.65 10.99 -0.44
N TYR A 7 3.54 10.99 -1.18
CA TYR A 7 3.13 9.86 -2.00
C TYR A 7 2.24 10.30 -3.16
N TYR A 8 1.82 9.34 -4.00
CA TYR A 8 0.79 9.60 -4.99
C TYR A 8 -0.58 9.84 -4.34
N ASP A 9 -1.49 10.50 -5.07
CA ASP A 9 -2.88 10.72 -4.67
C ASP A 9 -3.73 9.44 -4.83
N ILE A 10 -3.28 8.42 -4.11
CA ILE A 10 -3.86 7.10 -3.97
C ILE A 10 -3.64 6.64 -2.51
N ARG A 11 -4.26 5.53 -2.14
CA ARG A 11 -3.92 4.81 -0.90
C ARG A 11 -2.52 4.19 -1.05
N GLY A 12 -2.42 3.16 -1.90
CA GLY A 12 -1.20 2.41 -2.18
C GLY A 12 -0.34 2.09 -0.95
N GLY A 13 0.98 2.03 -1.14
CA GLY A 13 1.92 1.69 -0.07
C GLY A 13 2.04 2.75 1.04
N ALA A 14 1.45 3.93 0.90
CA ALA A 14 1.46 4.96 1.93
C ALA A 14 0.28 4.86 2.91
N GLU A 15 -0.80 4.18 2.55
CA GLU A 15 -1.99 4.12 3.41
C GLU A 15 -1.72 3.45 4.77
N PRO A 16 -0.97 2.32 4.85
CA PRO A 16 -0.57 1.78 6.15
C PRO A 16 0.22 2.80 6.99
N ILE A 17 1.07 3.61 6.38
CA ILE A 17 1.82 4.68 7.07
C ILE A 17 0.86 5.71 7.65
N ARG A 18 -0.12 6.18 6.86
CA ARG A 18 -1.13 7.15 7.30
C ARG A 18 -1.96 6.62 8.47
N MET A 19 -2.35 5.35 8.43
CA MET A 19 -3.07 4.68 9.51
C MET A 19 -2.22 4.57 10.77
N ILE A 20 -0.95 4.17 10.66
CA ILE A 20 -0.02 4.05 11.80
C ILE A 20 0.28 5.41 12.44
N LEU A 21 0.53 6.46 11.64
CA LEU A 21 0.73 7.82 12.16
C LEU A 21 -0.52 8.34 12.87
N SER A 22 -1.70 8.06 12.31
CA SER A 22 -2.98 8.47 12.90
C SER A 22 -3.27 7.72 14.21
N TYR A 23 -2.94 6.42 14.28
CA TYR A 23 -2.98 5.65 15.52
C TYR A 23 -2.08 6.28 16.60
N GLY A 24 -0.86 6.66 16.23
CA GLY A 24 0.09 7.33 17.12
C GLY A 24 -0.27 8.78 17.49
N GLY A 25 -1.41 9.31 17.01
CA GLY A 25 -1.82 10.69 17.25
C GLY A 25 -0.91 11.74 16.60
N VAL A 26 -0.11 11.35 15.61
CA VAL A 26 0.84 12.25 14.95
C VAL A 26 0.12 13.11 13.92
N GLN A 27 0.26 14.42 14.05
CA GLN A 27 -0.12 15.36 13.01
C GLN A 27 0.96 15.37 11.93
N PHE A 28 0.56 15.12 10.68
CA PHE A 28 1.46 15.11 9.53
C PHE A 28 0.82 15.81 8.32
N GLU A 29 1.67 16.39 7.48
CA GLU A 29 1.31 16.92 6.17
C GLU A 29 1.27 15.75 5.16
N ASP A 30 0.09 15.43 4.63
CA ASP A 30 -0.10 14.36 3.63
C ASP A 30 0.03 14.96 2.22
N ILE A 31 1.25 14.95 1.70
CA ILE A 31 1.64 15.60 0.46
C ILE A 31 1.44 14.62 -0.70
N ARG A 32 0.51 14.96 -1.61
CA ARG A 32 0.00 14.05 -2.65
C ARG A 32 0.31 14.56 -4.05
N ALA A 33 0.92 13.70 -4.86
CA ALA A 33 1.20 13.96 -6.28
C ALA A 33 0.19 13.20 -7.15
N PRO A 34 -0.27 13.79 -8.26
CA PRO A 34 -1.13 13.07 -9.18
C PRO A 34 -0.42 11.82 -9.71
N MET A 35 -1.12 10.68 -9.72
CA MET A 35 -0.60 9.44 -10.31
C MET A 35 -0.79 9.40 -11.83
N PHE A 36 -1.86 10.01 -12.37
CA PHE A 36 -2.18 10.03 -13.81
C PHE A 36 -3.04 11.23 -14.26
N PRO A 37 -2.94 11.66 -15.54
CA PRO A 37 -1.85 11.44 -16.51
C PRO A 37 -1.00 12.72 -16.65
N LEU A 38 0.21 12.66 -17.24
CA LEU A 38 0.66 13.87 -17.95
C LEU A 38 -0.36 14.13 -19.08
N PRO A 39 -0.91 15.34 -19.26
CA PRO A 39 -1.82 15.63 -20.37
C PRO A 39 -1.12 15.52 -21.74
N PRO A 40 -1.85 15.24 -22.85
CA PRO A 40 -1.29 15.01 -24.20
C PRO A 40 -0.58 16.19 -24.86
N LYS A 41 -0.54 17.38 -24.24
CA LYS A 41 0.20 18.55 -24.71
C LYS A 41 0.64 19.37 -23.50
N LEU A 42 1.95 19.42 -23.27
CA LEU A 42 2.57 20.40 -22.37
C LEU A 42 2.16 21.84 -22.76
N PRO A 43 1.97 22.77 -21.80
CA PRO A 43 1.83 24.20 -22.07
C PRO A 43 2.93 24.71 -23.00
N LYS A 44 2.62 25.64 -23.90
CA LYS A 44 3.60 26.13 -24.89
C LYS A 44 4.83 26.74 -24.23
N GLU A 45 4.70 27.23 -23.00
CA GLU A 45 5.79 27.84 -22.24
C GLU A 45 6.85 26.83 -21.77
N ILE A 46 6.58 25.51 -21.80
CA ILE A 46 7.54 24.46 -21.41
C ILE A 46 8.35 23.96 -22.63
N LYS A 47 7.97 24.30 -23.86
CA LYS A 47 8.62 23.81 -25.09
C LYS A 47 10.03 24.37 -25.36
N GLU A 48 10.51 25.33 -24.59
CA GLU A 48 11.78 26.01 -24.88
C GLU A 48 12.90 25.75 -23.86
N SER A 49 12.68 24.90 -22.85
CA SER A 49 13.79 24.40 -22.04
C SER A 49 14.39 23.17 -22.74
N LYS A 50 15.68 23.26 -23.11
CA LYS A 50 16.41 22.21 -23.83
C LYS A 50 16.72 20.95 -23.00
N GLU A 51 16.09 20.74 -21.84
CA GLU A 51 16.46 19.69 -20.89
C GLU A 51 15.38 18.66 -20.54
N GLN A 52 14.18 18.69 -21.16
CA GLN A 52 13.11 17.78 -20.74
C GLN A 52 12.88 16.62 -21.71
N SER A 53 13.52 15.48 -21.40
CA SER A 53 12.99 14.16 -21.72
C SER A 53 12.41 13.52 -20.46
N VAL A 54 11.15 13.80 -20.14
CA VAL A 54 10.37 13.00 -19.18
C VAL A 54 9.98 11.70 -19.88
N LEU A 55 10.87 10.71 -19.83
CA LEU A 55 10.62 9.36 -20.30
C LEU A 55 10.13 8.53 -19.12
N PHE A 56 8.83 8.23 -19.04
CA PHE A 56 8.36 7.16 -18.16
C PHE A 56 8.84 5.84 -18.75
N TYR A 57 9.78 5.20 -18.07
CA TYR A 57 10.40 3.97 -18.52
C TYR A 57 10.32 2.92 -17.42
N PHE A 58 9.61 1.83 -17.70
CA PHE A 58 9.70 0.58 -16.95
C PHE A 58 10.39 -0.47 -17.87
N GLY A 59 11.71 -0.37 -18.05
CA GLY A 59 12.62 -1.29 -18.80
C GLY A 59 12.39 -1.40 -20.33
N ASN A 60 13.36 -1.46 -21.25
CA ASN A 60 14.68 -2.08 -21.28
C ASN A 60 15.78 -1.27 -22.02
N ASN A 61 17.00 -1.36 -21.47
CA ASN A 61 18.31 -1.24 -22.14
C ASN A 61 18.71 0.10 -22.76
N ASN A 62 19.79 0.64 -22.17
CA ASN A 62 20.63 1.74 -22.66
C ASN A 62 19.90 3.07 -22.88
N THR A 63 19.67 3.82 -21.80
CA THR A 63 20.18 5.18 -21.61
C THR A 63 19.64 5.75 -20.29
N SER A 64 20.54 6.34 -19.50
CA SER A 64 20.29 7.29 -18.41
C SER A 64 19.28 6.88 -17.33
N ASN A 65 19.76 6.59 -16.12
CA ASN A 65 18.94 6.48 -14.91
C ASN A 65 18.19 7.81 -14.68
N VAL A 66 16.94 7.90 -15.16
CA VAL A 66 16.04 8.99 -14.80
C VAL A 66 15.56 8.68 -13.40
N PHE A 67 16.23 9.26 -12.41
CA PHE A 67 15.66 9.37 -11.07
C PHE A 67 14.30 10.03 -11.24
N VAL A 68 13.25 9.49 -10.62
CA VAL A 68 12.07 10.30 -10.34
C VAL A 68 12.53 11.29 -9.27
N THR A 69 13.27 12.34 -9.67
CA THR A 69 13.06 13.65 -9.09
C THR A 69 11.58 13.86 -9.29
N VAL A 70 10.83 13.79 -8.20
CA VAL A 70 9.41 14.09 -8.26
C VAL A 70 9.36 15.58 -8.60
N GLU A 71 9.38 15.91 -9.90
CA GLU A 71 9.36 17.30 -10.39
C GLU A 71 8.12 18.02 -9.83
N GLY A 72 7.08 17.27 -9.40
CA GLY A 72 5.92 17.78 -8.68
C GLY A 72 6.11 18.09 -7.17
N PHE A 73 7.20 17.66 -6.53
CA PHE A 73 7.46 17.91 -5.10
C PHE A 73 8.74 18.67 -4.81
N GLY A 74 9.64 18.86 -5.78
CA GLY A 74 10.87 19.64 -5.58
C GLY A 74 11.86 19.04 -4.58
N HIS A 75 11.81 17.71 -4.36
CA HIS A 75 12.68 17.01 -3.42
C HIS A 75 13.43 15.85 -4.10
N GLU A 76 14.74 15.76 -3.85
CA GLU A 76 15.51 14.55 -4.12
C GLU A 76 15.12 13.47 -3.09
N THR A 77 14.62 12.35 -3.59
CA THR A 77 14.44 11.13 -2.79
C THR A 77 15.72 10.30 -2.89
N THR A 78 16.14 9.66 -1.80
CA THR A 78 17.40 8.89 -1.76
C THR A 78 17.49 7.83 -2.86
N TRP A 79 16.35 7.24 -3.24
CA TRP A 79 16.27 6.13 -4.20
C TRP A 79 15.47 6.47 -5.45
N GLY A 80 15.12 7.74 -5.69
CA GLY A 80 14.22 8.10 -6.81
C GLY A 80 12.80 7.53 -6.68
N THR A 81 12.34 7.20 -5.47
CA THR A 81 11.04 6.54 -5.22
C THR A 81 10.31 7.13 -4.02
N ILE A 82 8.99 7.08 -4.06
CA ILE A 82 8.07 7.42 -2.96
C ILE A 82 7.31 6.14 -2.55
N PRO A 83 6.91 5.98 -1.27
CA PRO A 83 6.78 7.03 -0.25
C PRO A 83 8.10 7.54 0.33
N LEU A 84 8.12 8.83 0.67
CA LEU A 84 9.16 9.50 1.45
C LEU A 84 8.50 10.09 2.71
N MET A 85 9.13 9.88 3.86
CA MET A 85 8.79 10.52 5.11
C MET A 85 9.89 11.52 5.51
N GLU A 86 9.52 12.76 5.83
CA GLU A 86 10.39 13.75 6.48
C GLU A 86 9.88 14.03 7.90
N PHE A 87 10.77 13.94 8.89
CA PHE A 87 10.44 14.17 10.30
C PHE A 87 11.71 14.45 11.10
N GLU A 88 11.67 15.40 12.03
CA GLU A 88 12.81 15.69 12.93
C GLU A 88 14.17 15.91 12.21
N GLY A 89 14.15 16.50 11.01
CA GLY A 89 15.37 16.69 10.21
C GLY A 89 15.90 15.42 9.54
N LYS A 90 15.16 14.30 9.59
CA LYS A 90 15.49 13.00 8.98
C LYS A 90 14.59 12.75 7.77
N LYS A 91 15.09 11.91 6.86
CA LYS A 91 14.36 11.39 5.71
C LYS A 91 14.37 9.86 5.74
N LEU A 92 13.24 9.24 5.40
CA LEU A 92 13.11 7.79 5.32
C LEU A 92 12.23 7.40 4.12
N ASN A 93 12.72 6.52 3.26
CA ASN A 93 12.00 5.96 2.12
C ASN A 93 11.56 4.52 2.40
N GLN A 94 10.87 3.90 1.43
CA GLN A 94 10.33 2.54 1.46
C GLN A 94 9.13 2.38 2.40
N SER A 95 7.99 2.00 1.83
CA SER A 95 6.70 1.92 2.54
C SER A 95 6.75 1.04 3.79
N LEU A 96 7.32 -0.17 3.67
CA LEU A 96 7.42 -1.12 4.77
C LEU A 96 8.38 -0.62 5.85
N THR A 97 9.51 -0.04 5.46
CA THR A 97 10.50 0.52 6.39
C THR A 97 9.92 1.67 7.19
N ILE A 98 9.23 2.60 6.54
CA ILE A 98 8.55 3.72 7.21
C ILE A 98 7.46 3.20 8.15
N SER A 99 6.62 2.26 7.67
CA SER A 99 5.55 1.65 8.48
C SER A 99 6.10 0.99 9.74
N ARG A 100 7.13 0.13 9.60
CA ARG A 100 7.78 -0.57 10.70
C ARG A 100 8.47 0.39 11.69
N TYR A 101 9.10 1.45 11.19
CA TYR A 101 9.74 2.45 12.04
C TYR A 101 8.74 3.09 13.00
N PHE A 102 7.59 3.55 12.47
CA PHE A 102 6.55 4.15 13.30
C PHE A 102 5.76 3.12 14.11
N ALA A 103 5.59 1.90 13.60
CA ALA A 103 5.00 0.81 14.35
C ALA A 103 5.77 0.56 15.66
N LYS A 104 7.10 0.49 15.60
CA LYS A 104 7.95 0.37 16.79
C LYS A 104 7.80 1.56 17.74
N LYS A 105 7.72 2.78 17.21
CA LYS A 105 7.51 4.00 18.00
C LYS A 105 6.18 4.02 18.76
N PHE A 106 5.15 3.35 18.25
CA PHE A 106 3.80 3.34 18.81
C PHE A 106 3.38 1.98 19.40
N ASP A 107 4.34 1.12 19.73
CA ASP A 107 4.10 -0.20 20.36
C ASP A 107 3.20 -1.14 19.53
N LEU A 108 3.29 -1.03 18.20
CA LEU A 108 2.55 -1.85 17.22
C LEU A 108 3.41 -2.97 16.61
N ALA A 109 4.63 -3.21 17.10
CA ALA A 109 5.57 -4.18 16.51
C ALA A 109 5.64 -5.50 17.28
N GLY A 110 4.57 -5.89 17.97
CA GLY A 110 4.59 -7.05 18.88
C GLY A 110 5.26 -6.75 20.23
N SER A 111 5.28 -7.74 21.12
CA SER A 111 5.73 -7.61 22.50
C SER A 111 7.16 -8.10 22.73
N ASN A 112 7.74 -8.82 21.77
CA ASN A 112 9.10 -9.35 21.80
C ASN A 112 9.66 -9.47 20.37
N ASP A 113 10.95 -9.78 20.24
CA ASP A 113 11.64 -9.84 18.95
C ASP A 113 11.03 -10.88 18.00
N PHE A 114 10.50 -11.99 18.52
CA PHE A 114 9.86 -13.01 17.68
C PHE A 114 8.49 -12.56 17.17
N GLU A 115 7.68 -11.91 18.02
CA GLU A 115 6.42 -11.29 17.58
C GLU A 115 6.66 -10.18 16.55
N ALA A 116 7.73 -9.39 16.71
CA ALA A 116 8.13 -8.41 15.71
C ALA A 116 8.47 -9.06 14.36
N ALA A 117 9.21 -10.17 14.40
CA ALA A 117 9.55 -10.94 13.20
C ALA A 117 8.31 -11.55 12.54
N LEU A 118 7.34 -12.07 13.31
CA LEU A 118 6.06 -12.55 12.76
C LEU A 118 5.27 -11.41 12.09
N CYS A 119 5.26 -10.21 12.67
CA CYS A 119 4.63 -9.06 12.01
C CYS A 119 5.29 -8.76 10.67
N ASP A 120 6.63 -8.83 10.61
CA ASP A 120 7.40 -8.65 9.37
C ASP A 120 7.08 -9.73 8.33
N GLU A 121 7.11 -11.01 8.73
CA GLU A 121 6.80 -12.16 7.87
C GLU A 121 5.41 -12.05 7.25
N TYR A 122 4.40 -11.70 8.04
CA TYR A 122 3.03 -11.59 7.57
C TYR A 122 2.83 -10.43 6.60
N VAL A 123 3.47 -9.29 6.86
CA VAL A 123 3.43 -8.14 5.93
C VAL A 123 4.19 -8.44 4.65
N ASP A 124 5.37 -9.08 4.73
CA ASP A 124 6.13 -9.48 3.55
C ASP A 124 5.34 -10.49 2.71
N THR A 125 4.66 -11.44 3.35
CA THR A 125 3.75 -12.39 2.69
C THR A 125 2.56 -11.67 2.02
N LEU A 126 1.99 -10.64 2.65
CA LEU A 126 0.93 -9.83 2.04
C LEU A 126 1.44 -9.02 0.85
N ILE A 127 2.69 -8.55 0.89
CA ILE A 127 3.32 -7.91 -0.25
C ILE A 127 3.56 -8.90 -1.37
N ASP A 128 4.03 -10.10 -1.06
CA ASP A 128 4.21 -11.16 -2.05
C ASP A 128 2.87 -11.57 -2.65
N TYR A 129 1.80 -11.64 -1.84
CA TYR A 129 0.44 -11.77 -2.34
C TYR A 129 0.08 -10.65 -3.29
N ILE A 130 0.25 -9.38 -2.88
CA ILE A 130 -0.04 -8.23 -3.73
C ILE A 130 0.81 -8.30 -5.01
N LYS A 131 2.05 -8.77 -4.95
CA LYS A 131 2.96 -8.91 -6.10
C LYS A 131 2.65 -10.10 -7.01
N GLN A 132 2.15 -11.22 -6.49
CA GLN A 132 1.73 -12.41 -7.26
C GLN A 132 0.33 -12.21 -7.86
N VAL A 133 -0.55 -11.62 -7.06
CA VAL A 133 -1.46 -10.49 -7.36
C VAL A 133 -1.13 -9.60 -8.57
N GLN A 134 0.15 -9.49 -8.91
CA GLN A 134 0.71 -8.45 -9.77
C GLN A 134 1.80 -8.83 -10.79
N SER A 135 2.17 -10.10 -11.07
CA SER A 135 3.20 -10.38 -12.09
C SER A 135 2.88 -11.56 -13.03
N ASP A 136 3.36 -11.55 -14.27
CA ASP A 136 4.73 -12.03 -14.58
C ASP A 136 5.73 -11.03 -15.21
N ASP A 137 5.46 -9.72 -15.24
CA ASP A 137 6.46 -8.74 -15.68
C ASP A 137 6.91 -7.86 -14.51
N VAL A 138 8.20 -7.93 -14.18
CA VAL A 138 8.87 -7.22 -13.06
C VAL A 138 8.74 -5.69 -13.18
N ASN A 139 8.20 -5.22 -14.30
CA ASN A 139 8.00 -3.84 -14.68
C ASN A 139 6.55 -3.34 -14.56
N ASN A 140 5.57 -4.16 -14.14
CA ASN A 140 4.15 -3.81 -14.26
C ASN A 140 3.37 -3.98 -12.94
N TYR A 141 3.02 -2.87 -12.30
CA TYR A 141 2.04 -2.84 -11.23
C TYR A 141 0.63 -3.14 -11.79
N ALA A 142 0.17 -4.41 -11.77
CA ALA A 142 -1.24 -4.88 -11.74
C ALA A 142 -1.43 -6.23 -12.48
N ALA A 143 -1.65 -7.37 -11.80
CA ALA A 143 -2.13 -8.60 -12.46
C ALA A 143 -3.65 -8.57 -12.63
N TRP A 144 -4.29 -7.52 -12.10
CA TRP A 144 -5.58 -7.08 -12.59
C TRP A 144 -5.48 -6.45 -13.98
N LEU A 145 -4.30 -6.05 -14.48
CA LEU A 145 -4.21 -5.41 -15.79
C LEU A 145 -4.64 -6.36 -16.92
N PRO A 146 -4.22 -7.64 -17.00
CA PRO A 146 -4.82 -8.59 -17.92
C PRO A 146 -6.35 -8.72 -17.78
N ILE A 147 -6.89 -8.76 -16.56
CA ILE A 147 -8.35 -8.80 -16.31
C ILE A 147 -9.04 -7.50 -16.76
N LEU A 148 -8.43 -6.35 -16.52
CA LEU A 148 -8.96 -5.02 -16.82
C LEU A 148 -8.82 -4.67 -18.31
N MET A 149 -7.81 -5.24 -18.99
CA MET A 149 -7.55 -5.08 -20.41
C MET A 149 -8.22 -6.17 -21.27
N GLU A 150 -8.67 -7.27 -20.66
CA GLU A 150 -9.42 -8.32 -21.36
C GLU A 150 -10.81 -7.81 -21.74
N GLN A 151 -11.06 -7.77 -23.05
CA GLN A 151 -12.30 -7.27 -23.63
C GLN A 151 -13.36 -8.37 -23.74
N ASP A 152 -12.95 -9.64 -23.78
CA ASP A 152 -13.84 -10.80 -23.80
C ASP A 152 -14.40 -11.06 -22.40
N GLU A 153 -15.71 -10.90 -22.23
CA GLU A 153 -16.38 -11.01 -20.94
C GLU A 153 -16.25 -12.42 -20.33
N VAL A 154 -16.23 -13.47 -21.14
CA VAL A 154 -16.15 -14.86 -20.67
C VAL A 154 -14.74 -15.16 -20.18
N LYS A 155 -13.71 -14.76 -20.95
CA LYS A 155 -12.31 -14.92 -20.53
C LYS A 155 -12.00 -14.09 -19.29
N ARG A 156 -12.48 -12.85 -19.24
CA ARG A 156 -12.33 -11.97 -18.07
C ARG A 156 -12.91 -12.61 -16.81
N LYS A 157 -14.15 -13.11 -16.88
CA LYS A 157 -14.78 -13.82 -15.75
C LYS A 157 -14.04 -15.09 -15.35
N GLY A 158 -13.47 -15.83 -16.32
CA GLY A 158 -12.63 -17.00 -16.07
C GLY A 158 -11.37 -16.65 -15.28
N LEU A 159 -10.64 -15.62 -15.70
CA LEU A 159 -9.44 -15.12 -15.03
C LEU A 159 -9.78 -14.56 -13.63
N GLU A 160 -10.88 -13.83 -13.49
CA GLU A 160 -11.38 -13.38 -12.19
C GLU A 160 -11.63 -14.57 -11.25
N GLN A 161 -12.26 -15.64 -11.74
CA GLN A 161 -12.57 -16.81 -10.93
C GLN A 161 -11.31 -17.58 -10.53
N GLU A 162 -10.36 -17.78 -11.44
CA GLU A 162 -9.08 -18.42 -11.15
C GLU A 162 -8.30 -17.63 -10.08
N GLN A 163 -8.24 -16.31 -10.24
CA GLN A 163 -7.55 -15.44 -9.30
C GLN A 163 -8.21 -15.47 -7.91
N LYS A 164 -9.55 -15.55 -7.85
CA LYS A 164 -10.29 -15.71 -6.60
C LYS A 164 -9.94 -17.02 -5.88
N VAL A 165 -9.87 -18.14 -6.62
CA VAL A 165 -9.51 -19.45 -6.03
C VAL A 165 -8.08 -19.43 -5.49
N LYS A 166 -7.11 -18.95 -6.28
CA LYS A 166 -5.71 -18.83 -5.83
C LYS A 166 -5.58 -17.94 -4.59
N CYS A 167 -6.23 -16.78 -4.60
CA CYS A 167 -6.27 -15.87 -3.46
C CYS A 167 -6.80 -16.55 -2.19
N LYS A 168 -7.89 -17.31 -2.33
CA LYS A 168 -8.52 -18.03 -1.23
C LYS A 168 -7.57 -19.04 -0.60
N GLU A 169 -7.10 -20.00 -1.40
CA GLU A 169 -6.32 -21.15 -0.91
C GLU A 169 -4.92 -20.75 -0.41
N GLN A 170 -4.26 -19.81 -1.07
CA GLN A 170 -2.88 -19.48 -0.74
C GLN A 170 -2.74 -18.53 0.44
N TYR A 171 -3.74 -17.65 0.66
CA TYR A 171 -3.63 -16.52 1.58
C TYR A 171 -4.81 -16.42 2.54
N MET A 172 -6.05 -16.29 2.05
CA MET A 172 -7.20 -16.00 2.92
C MET A 172 -7.45 -17.10 3.96
N ASP A 173 -7.45 -18.37 3.54
CA ASP A 173 -7.66 -19.51 4.45
C ASP A 173 -6.56 -19.59 5.52
N LYS A 174 -5.31 -19.27 5.16
CA LYS A 174 -4.17 -19.29 6.07
C LYS A 174 -4.24 -18.15 7.09
N PHE A 175 -4.53 -16.93 6.64
CA PHE A 175 -4.67 -15.80 7.54
C PHE A 175 -5.88 -15.94 8.47
N GLU A 176 -7.03 -16.45 7.98
CA GLU A 176 -8.18 -16.79 8.83
C GLU A 176 -7.78 -17.80 9.91
N LYS A 177 -7.03 -18.85 9.55
CA LYS A 177 -6.51 -19.82 10.53
C LYS A 177 -5.58 -19.16 11.55
N ILE A 178 -4.62 -18.33 11.12
CA ILE A 178 -3.69 -17.62 12.02
C ILE A 178 -4.45 -16.76 13.03
N VAL A 179 -5.44 -15.98 12.57
CA VAL A 179 -6.22 -15.12 13.47
C VAL A 179 -7.03 -15.98 14.45
N ASN A 180 -7.62 -17.08 14.02
CA ASN A 180 -8.34 -18.01 14.90
C ASN A 180 -7.43 -18.65 15.96
N ASP A 181 -6.23 -19.09 15.57
CA ASP A 181 -5.24 -19.66 16.48
C ASP A 181 -4.79 -18.64 17.55
N ASN A 182 -4.82 -17.34 17.21
CA ASN A 182 -4.55 -16.22 18.12
C ASN A 182 -5.81 -15.65 18.81
N GLY A 183 -6.83 -16.48 19.01
CA GLY A 183 -8.03 -16.10 19.77
C GLY A 183 -9.02 -15.22 19.00
N GLY A 184 -8.91 -15.17 17.67
CA GLY A 184 -9.90 -14.58 16.77
C GLY A 184 -9.84 -13.05 16.65
N ARG A 185 -8.72 -12.41 17.05
CA ARG A 185 -8.64 -10.94 17.15
C ARG A 185 -7.45 -10.28 16.47
N PHE A 186 -6.28 -10.92 16.51
CA PHE A 186 -5.02 -10.34 16.05
C PHE A 186 -4.22 -11.39 15.27
N LEU A 187 -3.37 -10.92 14.36
CA LEU A 187 -2.41 -11.77 13.66
C LEU A 187 -1.28 -12.24 14.57
N VAL A 188 -0.86 -11.41 15.53
CA VAL A 188 0.29 -11.69 16.39
C VAL A 188 -0.03 -11.34 17.83
N GLY A 189 0.25 -12.27 18.75
CA GLY A 189 0.09 -12.05 20.18
C GLY A 189 -1.36 -11.75 20.57
N ASN A 190 -1.56 -10.75 21.43
CA ASN A 190 -2.86 -10.43 22.02
C ASN A 190 -3.22 -8.93 21.95
N LYS A 191 -2.51 -8.16 21.11
CA LYS A 191 -2.72 -6.72 20.94
C LYS A 191 -2.60 -6.33 19.48
N LEU A 192 -3.09 -5.13 19.16
CA LEU A 192 -3.01 -4.57 17.82
C LEU A 192 -1.56 -4.39 17.38
N THR A 193 -1.25 -4.83 16.17
CA THR A 193 0.05 -4.68 15.52
C THR A 193 -0.08 -4.02 14.16
N TRP A 194 1.06 -3.59 13.61
CA TRP A 194 1.10 -3.03 12.26
C TRP A 194 0.81 -4.06 11.17
N ALA A 195 0.99 -5.36 11.46
CA ALA A 195 0.55 -6.43 10.56
C ALA A 195 -0.98 -6.46 10.43
N ASP A 196 -1.72 -6.28 11.54
CA ASP A 196 -3.18 -6.17 11.50
C ASP A 196 -3.63 -4.95 10.68
N ILE A 197 -2.97 -3.81 10.89
CA ILE A 197 -3.24 -2.57 10.15
C ILE A 197 -2.98 -2.77 8.65
N TYR A 198 -1.88 -3.43 8.29
CA TYR A 198 -1.52 -3.71 6.91
C TYR A 198 -2.52 -4.65 6.25
N LEU A 199 -2.87 -5.75 6.92
CA LEU A 199 -3.87 -6.70 6.44
C LEU A 199 -5.22 -6.04 6.24
N ALA A 200 -5.69 -5.25 7.21
CA ALA A 200 -6.95 -4.51 7.08
C ALA A 200 -6.93 -3.53 5.90
N HIS A 201 -5.79 -2.87 5.63
CA HIS A 201 -5.62 -2.05 4.43
C HIS A 201 -5.71 -2.87 3.14
N VAL A 202 -5.06 -4.04 3.06
CA VAL A 202 -5.12 -4.92 1.88
C VAL A 202 -6.54 -5.39 1.62
N LEU A 203 -7.24 -5.85 2.65
CA LEU A 203 -8.63 -6.33 2.56
C LEU A 203 -9.58 -5.23 2.10
N ASN A 204 -9.46 -4.03 2.67
CA ASN A 204 -10.25 -2.86 2.28
C ASN A 204 -9.95 -2.40 0.85
N SER A 205 -8.67 -2.42 0.44
CA SER A 205 -8.29 -2.03 -0.92
C SER A 205 -8.80 -3.01 -1.96
N GLY A 206 -8.80 -4.32 -1.66
CA GLY A 206 -9.40 -5.33 -2.52
C GLY A 206 -10.89 -5.09 -2.76
N GLU A 207 -11.65 -4.76 -1.71
CA GLU A 207 -13.07 -4.42 -1.81
C GLU A 207 -13.30 -3.16 -2.65
N LEU A 208 -12.57 -2.07 -2.36
CA LEU A 208 -12.75 -0.79 -3.05
C LEU A 208 -12.35 -0.83 -4.53
N ASN A 209 -11.32 -1.62 -4.87
CA ASN A 209 -10.81 -1.68 -6.23
C ASN A 209 -11.66 -2.57 -7.14
N HIS A 210 -12.26 -3.63 -6.60
CA HIS A 210 -12.91 -4.69 -7.38
C HIS A 210 -14.40 -4.86 -7.09
N GLY A 211 -14.93 -4.16 -6.08
CA GLY A 211 -16.33 -4.28 -5.66
C GLY A 211 -16.67 -5.63 -5.02
N VAL A 212 -15.66 -6.43 -4.64
CA VAL A 212 -15.86 -7.77 -4.04
C VAL A 212 -15.32 -7.76 -2.62
N ARG A 213 -16.22 -7.96 -1.66
CA ARG A 213 -15.90 -8.07 -0.24
C ARG A 213 -15.64 -9.53 0.14
N PHE A 214 -14.38 -9.96 -0.01
CA PHE A 214 -13.98 -11.35 0.28
C PHE A 214 -14.11 -11.73 1.76
N ILE A 215 -14.02 -10.76 2.67
CA ILE A 215 -13.95 -11.00 4.12
C ILE A 215 -15.26 -11.50 4.74
N ASP A 216 -16.40 -11.43 4.06
CA ASP A 216 -17.66 -11.92 4.63
C ASP A 216 -17.71 -13.45 4.76
N GLU A 217 -16.86 -14.19 4.03
CA GLU A 217 -16.66 -15.64 4.21
C GLU A 217 -15.71 -15.98 5.38
N TYR A 218 -15.03 -14.99 5.97
CA TYR A 218 -13.93 -15.17 6.92
C TYR A 218 -14.21 -14.40 8.22
N PRO A 219 -14.94 -15.01 9.18
CA PRO A 219 -15.41 -14.30 10.37
C PRO A 219 -14.27 -13.73 11.22
N ALA A 220 -13.13 -14.42 11.35
CA ALA A 220 -12.02 -13.91 12.14
C ALA A 220 -11.31 -12.75 11.44
N LEU A 221 -11.09 -12.84 10.12
CA LEU A 221 -10.56 -11.73 9.32
C LEU A 221 -11.48 -10.51 9.34
N LYS A 222 -12.79 -10.71 9.26
CA LYS A 222 -13.79 -9.64 9.39
C LYS A 222 -13.71 -8.98 10.76
N ALA A 223 -13.66 -9.78 11.82
CA ALA A 223 -13.54 -9.27 13.19
C ALA A 223 -12.25 -8.45 13.39
N LEU A 224 -11.11 -8.93 12.87
CA LEU A 224 -9.83 -8.23 12.88
C LEU A 224 -9.91 -6.92 12.11
N HIS A 225 -10.40 -6.96 10.86
CA HIS A 225 -10.58 -5.77 10.03
C HIS A 225 -11.41 -4.72 10.74
N ASP A 226 -12.58 -5.11 11.26
CA ASP A 226 -13.49 -4.18 11.91
C ASP A 226 -12.90 -3.63 13.22
N ASN A 227 -12.06 -4.41 13.92
CA ASN A 227 -11.33 -3.95 15.10
C ASN A 227 -10.32 -2.85 14.73
N VAL A 228 -9.54 -3.05 13.67
CA VAL A 228 -8.61 -2.03 13.14
C VAL A 228 -9.37 -0.76 12.77
N MET A 229 -10.45 -0.87 11.99
CA MET A 229 -11.20 0.29 11.51
C MET A 229 -11.93 1.07 12.62
N ARG A 230 -12.18 0.43 13.78
CA ARG A 230 -12.78 1.07 14.97
C ARG A 230 -11.75 1.72 15.89
N THR A 231 -10.46 1.47 15.68
CA THR A 231 -9.40 2.00 16.54
C THR A 231 -9.39 3.53 16.51
N PRO A 232 -9.36 4.23 17.66
CA PRO A 232 -9.23 5.69 17.70
C PRO A 232 -8.04 6.18 16.85
N GLY A 233 -8.16 7.36 16.25
CA GLY A 233 -7.16 7.86 15.28
C GLY A 233 -7.27 7.21 13.90
N ILE A 234 -7.27 5.88 13.80
CA ILE A 234 -7.52 5.18 12.51
C ILE A 234 -8.94 5.48 12.03
N LYS A 235 -9.95 5.32 12.90
CA LYS A 235 -11.34 5.64 12.58
C LYS A 235 -11.51 7.09 12.09
N GLU A 236 -10.81 8.03 12.73
CA GLU A 236 -10.85 9.45 12.35
C GLU A 236 -10.17 9.69 11.01
N TRP A 237 -9.02 9.05 10.77
CA TRP A 237 -8.36 9.06 9.47
C TRP A 237 -9.28 8.53 8.36
N MET A 238 -9.89 7.37 8.58
CA MET A 238 -10.79 6.75 7.61
C MET A 238 -12.00 7.62 7.28
N ALA A 239 -12.49 8.42 8.23
CA ALA A 239 -13.60 9.35 8.02
C ALA A 239 -13.21 10.60 7.21
N LYS A 240 -11.95 11.06 7.30
CA LYS A 240 -11.49 12.30 6.64
C LYS A 240 -10.65 12.09 5.38
N ARG A 241 -10.11 10.88 5.17
CA ARG A 241 -9.19 10.62 4.05
C ARG A 241 -9.86 10.88 2.70
N PRO A 242 -9.11 11.32 1.68
CA PRO A 242 -9.62 11.44 0.32
C PRO A 242 -10.16 10.11 -0.21
N HIS A 243 -11.28 10.16 -0.95
CA HIS A 243 -11.82 9.01 -1.65
C HIS A 243 -11.09 8.85 -2.99
N THR A 244 -10.12 7.94 -3.04
CA THR A 244 -9.35 7.63 -4.24
C THR A 244 -9.80 6.31 -4.85
N LYS A 245 -9.61 6.13 -6.17
CA LYS A 245 -9.94 4.86 -6.83
C LYS A 245 -8.96 3.74 -6.43
N LEU A 246 -7.70 4.09 -6.19
CA LEU A 246 -6.59 3.19 -5.84
C LEU A 246 -5.97 3.55 -4.49
#